data_AF-A0A2V0PP61-F1
#
_entry.id   AF-A0A2V0PP61-F1
#
_cell.length_a   1.000
_cell.length_b   1.000
_cell.length_c   1.000
_cell.angle_alpha   90.00
_cell.angle_beta   90.00
_cell.angle_gamma   90.00
#
_symmetry.space_group_name_H-M   'P 1'
#
loop_
_entity.id
_entity.type
_entity.pdbx_description
1 polymer ?
#
loop_
_entity_poly.entity_id
_entity_poly.type
_entity_poly.pdbx_seq_one_letter_code
_entity_poly.pdbx_strand_id
1 'polypeptide(L)'
;MATGEGKRIFLWTFWVANLLVDAVYVVMSWSTADNLSRASGNLHIENGWKQDVGQTARAFISNNIWRAPVAAAALGGLMVVLFNLLSCGVLLRRSMARGAAGFGYGFMLAWAFVLSFFTLLCGLVIEGFKDVVVKELEKTENWTTLATGAFHASYAFSYIVSALFMVFFLVLLLLQNQITKELGIYETMHQHKRAAEMGTIAGAGGATAPLPAGPI
;
A
#
# COMPACT_ATOMS: atom_id res chain seq x y z
N MET A 1 10.64 -30.72 -2.27
CA MET A 1 11.34 -29.42 -2.17
C MET A 1 11.23 -28.72 -3.51
N ALA A 2 10.50 -27.61 -3.62
CA ALA A 2 10.39 -26.87 -4.88
C ALA A 2 11.74 -26.27 -5.28
N THR A 3 12.14 -26.48 -6.53
CA THR A 3 13.32 -25.88 -7.18
C THR A 3 13.24 -24.35 -7.10
N GLY A 4 14.39 -23.65 -7.18
CA GLY A 4 14.45 -22.18 -7.10
C GLY A 4 13.49 -21.49 -8.09
N GLU A 5 13.33 -22.08 -9.27
CA GLU A 5 12.40 -21.60 -10.30
C GLU A 5 10.93 -21.73 -9.91
N GLY A 6 10.54 -22.82 -9.24
CA GLY A 6 9.17 -23.02 -8.78
C GLY A 6 8.75 -21.97 -7.74
N LYS A 7 9.67 -21.58 -6.86
CA LYS A 7 9.44 -20.50 -5.88
C LYS A 7 9.33 -19.13 -6.55
N ARG A 8 10.13 -18.88 -7.58
CA ARG A 8 10.07 -17.66 -8.39
C ARG A 8 8.71 -17.53 -9.09
N ILE A 9 8.28 -18.58 -9.78
CA ILE A 9 6.97 -18.60 -10.46
C ILE A 9 5.85 -18.35 -9.45
N PHE A 10 5.86 -19.04 -8.31
CA PHE A 10 4.87 -18.83 -7.25
C PHE A 10 4.82 -17.38 -6.76
N LEU A 11 5.97 -16.76 -6.51
CA LEU A 11 6.04 -15.36 -6.06
C LEU A 11 5.43 -14.40 -7.10
N TRP A 12 5.75 -14.60 -8.37
CA TRP A 12 5.23 -13.77 -9.46
C TRP A 12 3.73 -13.98 -9.67
N THR A 13 3.25 -15.23 -9.66
CA THR A 13 1.83 -15.52 -9.75
C THR A 13 1.05 -14.92 -8.58
N PHE A 14 1.60 -15.00 -7.36
CA PHE A 14 0.99 -14.40 -6.18
C PHE A 14 0.93 -12.88 -6.27
N TRP A 15 1.99 -12.24 -6.77
CA TRP A 15 2.02 -10.80 -7.00
C TRP A 15 0.99 -10.37 -8.06
N VAL A 16 0.90 -11.08 -9.19
CA VAL A 16 -0.11 -10.79 -10.24
C VAL A 16 -1.53 -10.96 -9.69
N ALA A 17 -1.77 -11.99 -8.87
CA ALA A 17 -3.06 -12.17 -8.20
C ALA A 17 -3.36 -11.01 -7.25
N ASN A 18 -2.38 -10.53 -6.48
CA ASN A 18 -2.53 -9.36 -5.63
C ASN A 18 -2.90 -8.11 -6.44
N LEU A 19 -2.19 -7.86 -7.55
CA LEU A 19 -2.47 -6.75 -8.48
C LEU A 19 -3.90 -6.79 -9.03
N LEU A 20 -4.43 -7.98 -9.33
CA LEU A 20 -5.78 -8.13 -9.85
C LEU A 20 -6.83 -7.78 -8.78
N VAL A 21 -6.64 -8.27 -7.55
CA VAL A 21 -7.55 -7.96 -6.44
C VAL A 21 -7.46 -6.48 -6.06
N ASP A 22 -6.26 -5.91 -6.05
CA ASP A 22 -6.04 -4.49 -5.83
C ASP A 22 -6.77 -3.63 -6.87
N ALA A 23 -6.72 -4.01 -8.15
CA ALA A 23 -7.43 -3.28 -9.21
C ALA A 23 -8.95 -3.25 -8.97
N VAL A 24 -9.54 -4.37 -8.57
CA VAL A 24 -10.96 -4.43 -8.21
C VAL A 24 -11.25 -3.54 -7.01
N TYR A 25 -10.42 -3.61 -5.96
CA TYR A 25 -10.58 -2.77 -4.77
C TYR A 25 -10.47 -1.28 -5.06
N VAL A 26 -9.55 -0.87 -5.94
CA VAL A 26 -9.39 0.53 -6.35
C VAL A 26 -10.65 1.03 -7.07
N VAL A 27 -11.18 0.24 -8.00
CA VAL A 27 -12.41 0.60 -8.73
C VAL A 27 -13.59 0.73 -7.75
N MET A 28 -13.76 -0.24 -6.84
CA MET A 28 -14.85 -0.22 -5.86
C MET A 28 -14.70 0.94 -4.86
N SER A 29 -13.49 1.22 -4.41
CA SER A 29 -13.17 2.34 -3.53
C SER A 29 -13.45 3.68 -4.18
N TRP A 30 -13.08 3.84 -5.46
CA TRP A 30 -13.33 5.07 -6.20
C TRP A 30 -14.82 5.28 -6.50
N SER A 31 -15.52 4.22 -6.92
CA SER A 31 -16.97 4.26 -7.12
C SER A 31 -17.71 4.60 -5.83
N THR A 32 -17.28 4.05 -4.70
CA THR A 32 -17.86 4.33 -3.39
C THR A 32 -17.60 5.77 -2.96
N ALA A 33 -16.38 6.29 -3.17
CA ALA A 33 -16.05 7.69 -2.88
C ALA A 33 -16.88 8.66 -3.73
N ASP A 34 -17.02 8.42 -5.04
CA ASP A 34 -17.83 9.26 -5.93
C ASP A 34 -19.31 9.24 -5.54
N ASN A 35 -19.90 8.07 -5.33
CA ASN A 35 -21.29 7.92 -4.92
C ASN A 35 -21.58 8.58 -3.57
N LEU A 36 -20.72 8.38 -2.56
CA LEU A 36 -20.86 9.03 -1.26
C LEU A 36 -20.69 10.55 -1.37
N SER A 37 -19.77 11.04 -2.20
CA SER A 37 -19.56 12.48 -2.40
C SER A 37 -20.77 13.17 -3.03
N ARG A 38 -21.37 12.54 -4.05
CA ARG A 38 -22.56 13.08 -4.73
C ARG A 38 -23.78 13.05 -3.83
N ALA A 39 -23.98 11.94 -3.13
CA ALA A 39 -25.15 11.77 -2.28
C ALA A 39 -25.07 12.65 -1.02
N SER A 40 -23.89 12.81 -0.41
CA SER A 40 -23.68 13.75 0.69
C SER A 40 -23.82 15.22 0.27
N GLY A 41 -23.36 15.58 -0.93
CA GLY A 41 -23.54 16.93 -1.49
C GLY A 41 -25.00 17.31 -1.72
N ASN A 42 -25.85 16.36 -2.12
CA ASN A 42 -27.28 16.61 -2.36
C ASN A 42 -28.10 16.66 -1.06
N LEU A 43 -27.74 15.86 -0.05
CA LEU A 43 -28.30 15.94 1.31
C LEU A 43 -28.07 17.33 1.96
N HIS A 44 -27.01 18.03 1.57
CA HIS A 44 -26.74 19.40 2.01
C HIS A 44 -27.76 20.40 1.46
N ILE A 45 -28.18 20.22 0.20
CA ILE A 45 -29.10 21.13 -0.49
C ILE A 45 -30.53 20.92 0.02
N GLU A 46 -30.95 19.67 0.25
CA GLU A 46 -32.32 19.36 0.67
C GLU A 46 -32.61 19.79 2.12
N ASN A 47 -31.63 19.66 3.03
CA ASN A 47 -31.77 20.08 4.43
C ASN A 47 -31.54 21.58 4.66
N GLY A 48 -30.91 22.29 3.72
CA GLY A 48 -30.70 23.75 3.79
C GLY A 48 -32.01 24.55 3.78
N TRP A 49 -33.09 24.00 3.24
CA TRP A 49 -34.40 24.67 3.15
C TRP A 49 -35.30 24.47 4.37
N LYS A 50 -34.93 23.64 5.35
CA LYS A 50 -35.76 23.27 6.53
C LYS A 50 -35.18 23.71 7.88
N GLN A 51 -34.25 24.66 7.91
CA GLN A 51 -33.50 24.98 9.12
C GLN A 51 -34.29 25.79 10.17
N ASP A 52 -34.78 25.09 11.20
CA ASP A 52 -35.06 25.65 12.54
C ASP A 52 -33.77 25.72 13.39
N VAL A 53 -33.63 26.81 14.14
CA VAL A 53 -32.41 27.28 14.85
C VAL A 53 -31.86 26.28 15.91
N GLY A 54 -32.61 25.23 16.26
CA GLY A 54 -32.16 24.15 17.16
C GLY A 54 -31.53 22.93 16.48
N GLN A 55 -31.72 22.74 15.17
CA GLN A 55 -31.17 21.60 14.40
C GLN A 55 -29.82 21.89 13.75
N THR A 56 -29.35 23.14 13.77
CA THR A 56 -28.08 23.61 13.18
C THR A 56 -26.85 22.92 13.75
N ALA A 57 -26.82 22.56 15.05
CA ALA A 57 -25.71 21.82 15.63
C ALA A 57 -25.63 20.36 15.11
N ARG A 58 -26.78 19.68 14.97
CA ARG A 58 -26.85 18.35 14.37
C ARG A 58 -26.57 18.38 12.87
N ALA A 59 -26.98 19.44 12.17
CA ALA A 59 -26.69 19.64 10.75
C ALA A 59 -25.20 19.94 10.49
N PHE A 60 -24.51 20.66 11.39
CA PHE A 60 -23.07 20.92 11.26
C PHE A 60 -22.22 19.65 11.50
N ILE A 61 -22.68 18.79 12.43
CA ILE A 61 -22.09 17.48 12.68
C ILE A 61 -22.40 16.52 11.51
N SER A 62 -23.65 16.45 11.05
CA SER A 62 -24.07 15.68 9.86
C SER A 62 -23.29 16.07 8.61
N ASN A 63 -23.05 17.38 8.39
CA ASN A 63 -22.27 17.87 7.25
C ASN A 63 -20.81 17.41 7.24
N ASN A 64 -20.22 17.08 8.39
CA ASN A 64 -18.83 16.62 8.48
C ASN A 64 -18.69 15.10 8.65
N ILE A 65 -19.74 14.40 9.09
CA ILE A 65 -19.78 12.95 9.27
C ILE A 65 -19.46 12.20 7.97
N TRP A 66 -19.96 12.69 6.82
CA TRP A 66 -19.77 12.04 5.51
C TRP A 66 -18.35 12.15 4.95
N ARG A 67 -17.54 13.08 5.46
CA ARG A 67 -16.16 13.27 4.99
C ARG A 67 -15.24 12.10 5.38
N ALA A 68 -15.49 11.48 6.53
CA ALA A 68 -14.69 10.36 7.02
C ALA A 68 -14.77 9.12 6.12
N PRO A 69 -15.96 8.58 5.77
CA PRO A 69 -16.06 7.42 4.88
C PRO A 69 -15.65 7.74 3.44
N VAL A 70 -15.91 8.96 2.94
CA VAL A 70 -15.42 9.41 1.62
C VAL A 70 -13.90 9.43 1.58
N ALA A 71 -13.26 10.04 2.58
CA ALA A 71 -11.80 10.08 2.68
C ALA A 71 -11.20 8.69 2.87
N ALA A 72 -11.83 7.82 3.68
CA ALA A 72 -11.38 6.45 3.87
C ALA A 72 -11.41 5.64 2.56
N ALA A 73 -12.49 5.74 1.78
CA ALA A 73 -12.60 5.08 0.49
C ALA A 73 -11.57 5.63 -0.52
N ALA A 74 -11.45 6.96 -0.64
CA ALA A 74 -10.52 7.58 -1.59
C ALA A 74 -9.04 7.30 -1.24
N LEU A 75 -8.65 7.50 0.03
CA LEU A 75 -7.28 7.28 0.50
C LEU A 75 -6.91 5.81 0.47
N GLY A 76 -7.84 4.91 0.81
CA GLY A 76 -7.67 3.46 0.72
C GLY A 76 -7.27 3.02 -0.69
N GLY A 77 -8.06 3.43 -1.70
CA GLY A 77 -7.73 3.15 -3.10
C GLY A 77 -6.43 3.81 -3.56
N LEU A 78 -6.20 5.07 -3.20
CA LEU A 78 -5.01 5.83 -3.62
C LEU A 78 -3.71 5.22 -3.08
N MET A 79 -3.68 4.79 -1.82
CA MET A 79 -2.50 4.15 -1.22
C MET A 79 -2.16 2.82 -1.88
N VAL A 80 -3.17 2.05 -2.29
CA VAL A 80 -2.98 0.80 -3.04
C VAL A 80 -2.46 1.06 -4.45
N VAL A 81 -2.96 2.10 -5.14
CA VAL A 81 -2.43 2.52 -6.45
C VAL A 81 -0.96 2.95 -6.34
N LEU A 82 -0.63 3.77 -5.34
CA LEU A 82 0.75 4.21 -5.11
C LEU A 82 1.68 3.04 -4.88
N PHE A 83 1.25 2.05 -4.09
CA PHE A 83 2.04 0.83 -3.92
C PHE A 83 2.21 0.08 -5.23
N ASN A 84 1.16 -0.12 -6.02
CA ASN A 84 1.27 -0.82 -7.29
C ASN A 84 2.20 -0.11 -8.30
N LEU A 85 2.19 1.22 -8.34
CA LEU A 85 3.11 2.02 -9.15
C LEU A 85 4.56 1.90 -8.67
N LEU A 86 4.80 2.04 -7.36
CA LEU A 86 6.14 1.92 -6.77
C LEU A 86 6.70 0.50 -6.92
N SER A 87 5.84 -0.49 -6.70
CA SER A 87 6.11 -1.92 -6.83
C SER A 87 6.53 -2.26 -8.26
N CYS A 88 5.78 -1.78 -9.26
CA CYS A 88 6.15 -1.90 -10.67
C CYS A 88 7.44 -1.13 -11.02
N GLY A 89 7.62 0.08 -10.48
CA GLY A 89 8.83 0.89 -10.67
C GLY A 89 10.10 0.21 -10.16
N VAL A 90 10.05 -0.46 -9.01
CA VAL A 90 11.18 -1.24 -8.49
C VAL A 90 11.49 -2.44 -9.39
N LEU A 91 10.46 -3.09 -9.95
CA LEU A 91 10.66 -4.18 -10.91
C LEU A 91 11.29 -3.71 -12.23
N LEU A 92 10.86 -2.57 -12.77
CA LEU A 92 11.43 -1.96 -13.98
C LEU A 92 12.87 -1.47 -13.74
N ARG A 93 13.15 -0.86 -12.59
CA ARG A 93 14.52 -0.47 -12.23
C ARG A 93 15.43 -1.69 -12.16
N ARG A 94 14.93 -2.81 -11.66
CA ARG A 94 15.67 -4.09 -11.65
C ARG A 94 15.84 -4.68 -13.05
N SER A 95 14.88 -4.51 -13.97
CA SER A 95 15.04 -4.97 -15.36
C SER A 95 16.07 -4.14 -16.14
N MET A 96 16.22 -2.85 -15.82
CA MET A 96 17.14 -1.93 -16.51
C MET A 96 18.52 -1.80 -15.86
N ALA A 97 18.62 -1.83 -14.53
CA ALA A 97 19.88 -1.66 -13.79
C ALA A 97 20.13 -2.88 -12.89
N ARG A 98 21.12 -3.70 -13.25
CA ARG A 98 21.54 -4.91 -12.50
C ARG A 98 22.23 -4.60 -11.15
N GLY A 99 21.89 -3.52 -10.46
CA GLY A 99 22.57 -3.10 -9.24
C GLY A 99 21.69 -2.28 -8.30
N ALA A 100 21.74 -2.63 -7.00
CA ALA A 100 21.02 -2.05 -5.85
C ALA A 100 19.57 -2.55 -5.62
N ALA A 101 19.40 -3.86 -5.39
CA ALA A 101 18.10 -4.45 -5.04
C ALA A 101 17.74 -4.44 -3.53
N GLY A 102 18.69 -4.09 -2.65
CA GLY A 102 18.51 -4.20 -1.19
C GLY A 102 17.49 -3.23 -0.59
N PHE A 103 17.53 -1.97 -1.03
CA PHE A 103 16.66 -0.92 -0.50
C PHE A 103 15.18 -1.12 -0.91
N GLY A 104 14.94 -1.50 -2.17
CA GLY A 104 13.58 -1.66 -2.69
C GLY A 104 12.81 -2.82 -2.04
N TYR A 105 13.49 -3.92 -1.70
CA TYR A 105 12.85 -5.06 -1.05
C TYR A 105 12.43 -4.74 0.40
N GLY A 106 13.31 -4.11 1.19
CA GLY A 106 12.96 -3.70 2.56
C GLY A 106 11.85 -2.66 2.59
N PHE A 107 11.85 -1.72 1.65
CA PHE A 107 10.77 -0.75 1.47
C PHE A 107 9.44 -1.44 1.11
N MET A 108 9.42 -2.37 0.15
CA MET A 108 8.20 -3.12 -0.19
C MET A 108 7.65 -3.91 0.99
N LEU A 109 8.53 -4.52 1.79
CA LEU A 109 8.14 -5.30 2.97
C LEU A 109 7.48 -4.40 4.04
N ALA A 110 8.10 -3.28 4.37
CA ALA A 110 7.54 -2.31 5.32
C ALA A 110 6.23 -1.70 4.79
N TRP A 111 6.17 -1.39 3.50
CA TRP A 111 4.99 -0.78 2.89
C TRP A 111 3.80 -1.74 2.80
N ALA A 112 4.04 -3.02 2.50
CA ALA A 112 3.00 -4.06 2.51
C ALA A 112 2.39 -4.24 3.91
N PHE A 113 3.21 -4.22 4.96
CA PHE A 113 2.73 -4.26 6.34
C PHE A 113 1.86 -3.05 6.66
N VAL A 114 2.33 -1.83 6.38
CA VAL A 114 1.58 -0.59 6.62
C VAL A 114 0.24 -0.60 5.85
N LEU A 115 0.25 -1.02 4.58
CA LEU A 115 -0.96 -1.11 3.77
C LEU A 115 -1.98 -2.10 4.32
N SER A 116 -1.54 -3.24 4.86
CA SER A 116 -2.45 -4.21 5.46
C SER A 116 -3.27 -3.59 6.60
N PHE A 117 -2.60 -2.88 7.52
CA PHE A 117 -3.29 -2.19 8.62
C PHE A 117 -4.10 -0.99 8.12
N PHE A 118 -3.57 -0.24 7.16
CA PHE A 118 -4.26 0.94 6.63
C PHE A 118 -5.57 0.57 5.92
N THR A 119 -5.54 -0.45 5.05
CA THR A 119 -6.73 -0.95 4.35
C THR A 119 -7.74 -1.57 5.31
N LEU A 120 -7.28 -2.24 6.37
CA LEU A 120 -8.15 -2.72 7.45
C LEU A 120 -8.87 -1.57 8.16
N LEU A 121 -8.14 -0.50 8.51
CA LEU A 121 -8.72 0.68 9.14
C LEU A 121 -9.70 1.40 8.21
N CYS A 122 -9.39 1.54 6.92
CA CYS A 122 -10.34 2.06 5.93
C CYS A 122 -11.62 1.22 5.87
N GLY A 123 -11.49 -0.11 5.91
CA GLY A 123 -12.62 -1.04 5.96
C GLY A 123 -13.51 -0.85 7.17
N LEU A 124 -12.90 -0.82 8.36
CA LEU A 124 -13.62 -0.60 9.62
C LEU A 124 -14.32 0.75 9.65
N VAL A 125 -13.67 1.80 9.12
CA VAL A 125 -14.30 3.11 9.01
C VAL A 125 -15.52 3.00 8.10
N ILE A 126 -15.39 2.52 6.87
CA ILE A 126 -16.52 2.42 5.92
C ILE A 126 -17.66 1.57 6.50
N GLU A 127 -17.35 0.41 7.09
CA GLU A 127 -18.36 -0.46 7.73
C GLU A 127 -19.03 0.22 8.91
N GLY A 128 -18.30 1.01 9.71
CA GLY A 128 -18.85 1.78 10.82
C GLY A 128 -19.95 2.77 10.42
N PHE A 129 -19.96 3.22 9.16
CA PHE A 129 -21.01 4.11 8.62
C PHE A 129 -22.15 3.36 7.91
N LYS A 130 -22.11 2.02 7.84
CA LYS A 130 -23.12 1.21 7.15
C LYS A 130 -24.55 1.51 7.61
N ASP A 131 -24.76 1.56 8.93
CA ASP A 131 -26.10 1.81 9.49
C ASP A 131 -26.64 3.19 9.12
N VAL A 132 -25.76 4.20 9.03
CA VAL A 132 -26.13 5.56 8.65
C VAL A 132 -26.43 5.64 7.15
N VAL A 133 -25.62 4.96 6.34
CA VAL A 133 -25.84 4.87 4.87
C VAL A 133 -27.17 4.20 4.56
N VAL A 134 -27.45 3.04 5.15
CA VAL A 134 -28.71 2.32 4.91
C VAL A 134 -29.92 3.11 5.41
N LYS A 135 -29.83 3.79 6.57
CA LYS A 135 -30.99 4.49 7.14
C LYS A 135 -31.30 5.84 6.51
N GLU A 136 -30.27 6.57 6.05
CA GLU A 136 -30.42 7.94 5.54
C GLU A 136 -30.33 8.03 4.01
N LEU A 137 -29.46 7.23 3.36
CA LEU A 137 -29.23 7.32 1.91
C LEU A 137 -30.16 6.42 1.09
N GLU A 138 -30.52 5.21 1.54
CA GLU A 138 -31.48 4.37 0.79
C GLU A 138 -32.88 5.01 0.64
N LYS A 139 -33.18 6.02 1.47
CA LYS A 139 -34.44 6.77 1.40
C LYS A 139 -34.41 7.95 0.43
N THR A 140 -33.23 8.31 -0.09
CA THR A 140 -33.07 9.42 -1.03
C THR A 140 -33.12 8.90 -2.47
N GLU A 141 -33.83 9.59 -3.38
CA GLU A 141 -33.95 9.18 -4.80
C GLU A 141 -32.60 9.04 -5.55
N ASN A 142 -31.55 9.68 -5.02
CA ASN A 142 -30.23 9.71 -5.65
C ASN A 142 -29.34 8.50 -5.29
N TRP A 143 -29.76 7.65 -4.35
CA TRP A 143 -28.99 6.46 -3.96
C TRP A 143 -29.54 5.21 -4.63
N THR A 144 -28.76 4.63 -5.53
CA THR A 144 -29.19 3.44 -6.28
C THR A 144 -28.83 2.14 -5.55
N THR A 145 -29.52 1.05 -5.88
CA THR A 145 -29.16 -0.30 -5.44
C THR A 145 -27.72 -0.67 -5.88
N LEU A 146 -27.28 -0.15 -7.02
CA LEU A 146 -25.91 -0.29 -7.51
C LEU A 146 -24.89 0.41 -6.58
N ALA A 147 -25.20 1.62 -6.10
CA ALA A 147 -24.35 2.36 -5.15
C ALA A 147 -24.24 1.63 -3.80
N THR A 148 -25.34 1.03 -3.33
CA THR A 148 -25.35 0.18 -2.13
C THR A 148 -24.46 -1.05 -2.30
N GLY A 149 -24.55 -1.70 -3.48
CA GLY A 149 -23.68 -2.83 -3.81
C GLY A 149 -22.20 -2.45 -3.85
N ALA A 150 -21.85 -1.32 -4.44
CA ALA A 150 -20.48 -0.80 -4.47
C ALA A 150 -19.97 -0.47 -3.05
N PHE A 151 -20.80 0.13 -2.20
CA PHE A 151 -20.47 0.43 -0.82
C PHE A 151 -20.20 -0.85 0.00
N HIS A 152 -21.07 -1.87 -0.12
CA HIS A 152 -20.87 -3.17 0.51
C HIS A 152 -19.61 -3.88 0.00
N ALA A 153 -19.36 -3.82 -1.30
CA ALA A 153 -18.17 -4.38 -1.91
C ALA A 153 -16.90 -3.66 -1.41
N SER A 154 -16.91 -2.34 -1.27
CA SER A 154 -15.72 -1.57 -0.90
C SER A 154 -15.16 -1.97 0.47
N TYR A 155 -15.98 -2.06 1.52
CA TYR A 155 -15.47 -2.51 2.82
C TYR A 155 -15.15 -4.02 2.82
N ALA A 156 -15.92 -4.86 2.11
CA ALA A 156 -15.61 -6.30 2.03
C ALA A 156 -14.26 -6.55 1.34
N PHE A 157 -14.00 -5.89 0.21
CA PHE A 157 -12.72 -5.97 -0.50
C PHE A 157 -11.59 -5.33 0.29
N SER A 158 -11.83 -4.31 1.11
CA SER A 158 -10.79 -3.75 1.98
C SER A 158 -10.22 -4.78 2.96
N TYR A 159 -11.06 -5.66 3.52
CA TYR A 159 -10.62 -6.75 4.40
C TYR A 159 -9.87 -7.84 3.64
N ILE A 160 -10.35 -8.18 2.43
CA ILE A 160 -9.67 -9.14 1.56
C ILE A 160 -8.27 -8.62 1.19
N VAL A 161 -8.18 -7.36 0.76
CA VAL A 161 -6.91 -6.71 0.40
C VAL A 161 -5.99 -6.60 1.62
N SER A 162 -6.52 -6.26 2.79
CA SER A 162 -5.75 -6.25 4.03
C SER A 162 -5.14 -7.62 4.34
N ALA A 163 -5.95 -8.68 4.26
CA ALA A 163 -5.51 -10.06 4.49
C ALA A 163 -4.47 -10.49 3.45
N LEU A 164 -4.68 -10.15 2.18
CA LEU A 164 -3.73 -10.45 1.10
C LEU A 164 -2.40 -9.73 1.30
N PHE A 165 -2.39 -8.44 1.68
CA PHE A 165 -1.15 -7.74 2.02
C PHE A 165 -0.44 -8.34 3.23
N MET A 166 -1.19 -8.82 4.22
CA MET A 166 -0.60 -9.49 5.38
C MET A 166 0.03 -10.83 5.02
N VAL A 167 -0.66 -11.63 4.21
CA VAL A 167 -0.13 -12.90 3.68
C VAL A 167 1.08 -12.60 2.78
N PHE A 168 1.02 -11.57 1.94
CA PHE A 168 2.14 -11.16 1.08
C PHE A 168 3.35 -10.78 1.93
N PHE A 169 3.15 -9.97 2.97
CA PHE A 169 4.18 -9.61 3.92
C PHE A 169 4.81 -10.83 4.59
N LEU A 170 4.00 -11.79 5.07
CA LEU A 170 4.49 -13.03 5.68
C LEU A 170 5.28 -13.88 4.68
N VAL A 171 4.79 -14.01 3.44
CA VAL A 171 5.49 -14.73 2.36
C VAL A 171 6.83 -14.07 2.05
N LEU A 172 6.88 -12.74 1.96
CA LEU A 172 8.11 -12.00 1.74
C LEU A 172 9.07 -12.21 2.91
N LEU A 173 8.62 -12.14 4.17
CA LEU A 173 9.43 -12.38 5.36
C LEU A 173 10.00 -13.81 5.42
N LEU A 174 9.16 -14.83 5.25
CA LEU A 174 9.58 -16.23 5.36
C LEU A 174 10.53 -16.63 4.22
N LEU A 175 10.34 -16.03 3.04
CA LEU A 175 11.20 -16.26 1.88
C LEU A 175 12.32 -15.23 1.75
N GLN A 176 12.56 -14.37 2.75
CA GLN A 176 13.57 -13.32 2.71
C GLN A 176 14.94 -13.84 2.28
N ASN A 177 15.41 -14.95 2.85
CA ASN A 177 16.71 -15.53 2.50
C ASN A 177 16.82 -16.02 1.04
N GLN A 178 15.69 -16.39 0.42
CA GLN A 178 15.65 -16.90 -0.96
C GLN A 178 15.46 -15.75 -1.95
N ILE A 179 14.56 -14.83 -1.61
CA ILE A 179 14.29 -13.62 -2.36
C ILE A 179 15.57 -12.78 -2.43
N THR A 180 16.32 -12.62 -1.33
CA THR A 180 17.59 -11.90 -1.29
C THR A 180 18.69 -12.52 -2.18
N LYS A 181 18.68 -13.85 -2.36
CA LYS A 181 19.58 -14.56 -3.27
C LYS A 181 19.18 -14.38 -4.74
N GLU A 182 17.90 -14.55 -5.05
CA GLU A 182 17.35 -14.36 -6.41
C GLU A 182 17.36 -12.88 -6.86
N LEU A 183 17.23 -11.93 -5.93
CA LEU A 183 17.38 -10.48 -6.16
C LEU A 183 18.84 -10.03 -6.37
N GLY A 184 19.84 -10.91 -6.21
CA GLY A 184 21.25 -10.54 -6.35
C GLY A 184 21.75 -9.60 -5.24
N ILE A 185 21.00 -9.45 -4.15
CA ILE A 185 21.39 -8.62 -3.00
C ILE A 185 22.60 -9.25 -2.28
N TYR A 186 22.67 -10.59 -2.29
CA TYR A 186 23.77 -11.32 -1.66
C TYR A 186 25.13 -11.05 -2.32
N GLU A 187 25.19 -10.93 -3.65
CA GLU A 187 26.44 -10.62 -4.38
C GLU A 187 26.88 -9.18 -4.15
N THR A 188 25.93 -8.24 -4.17
CA THR A 188 26.24 -6.81 -3.97
C THR A 188 26.64 -6.48 -2.54
N MET A 189 26.04 -7.11 -1.53
CA MET A 189 26.40 -6.92 -0.12
C MET A 189 27.77 -7.53 0.20
N HIS A 190 28.10 -8.70 -0.37
CA HIS A 190 29.45 -9.27 -0.26
C HIS A 190 30.49 -8.46 -1.06
N GLN A 191 30.13 -7.90 -2.22
CA GLN A 191 31.01 -7.00 -2.96
C GLN A 191 31.27 -5.69 -2.21
N HIS A 192 30.25 -5.09 -1.57
CA HIS A 192 30.44 -3.88 -0.75
C HIS A 192 31.24 -4.18 0.51
N LYS A 193 30.98 -5.33 1.16
CA LYS A 193 31.77 -5.77 2.32
C LYS A 193 33.23 -6.05 1.92
N ARG A 194 33.49 -6.74 0.81
CA ARG A 194 34.85 -6.97 0.28
C ARG A 194 35.52 -5.67 -0.20
N ALA A 195 34.78 -4.74 -0.81
CA ALA A 195 35.31 -3.44 -1.21
C ALA A 195 35.64 -2.56 -0.01
N ALA A 196 34.82 -2.60 1.04
CA ALA A 196 35.10 -1.93 2.31
C ALA A 196 36.31 -2.55 3.02
N GLU A 197 36.38 -3.89 3.07
CA GLU A 197 37.53 -4.63 3.61
C GLU A 197 38.82 -4.34 2.82
N MET A 198 38.78 -4.31 1.48
CA MET A 198 39.93 -3.91 0.65
C MET A 198 40.30 -2.43 0.81
N GLY A 199 39.32 -1.54 0.98
CA GLY A 199 39.56 -0.12 1.24
C GLY A 199 40.24 0.12 2.59
N THR A 200 39.86 -0.65 3.63
CA THR A 200 40.53 -0.61 4.93
C THR A 200 41.94 -1.19 4.88
N ILE A 201 42.20 -2.23 4.07
CA ILE A 201 43.54 -2.81 3.89
C ILE A 201 44.44 -1.85 3.09
N ALA A 202 43.89 -1.17 2.06
CA ALA A 202 44.62 -0.15 1.30
C ALA A 202 44.94 1.10 2.15
N GLY A 203 44.04 1.49 3.06
CA GLY A 203 44.28 2.56 4.04
C GLY A 203 45.29 2.17 5.12
N ALA A 204 45.35 0.90 5.52
CA ALA A 204 46.33 0.38 6.48
C ALA A 204 47.71 0.11 5.86
N GLY A 205 47.79 -0.12 4.54
CA GLY A 205 49.04 -0.36 3.81
C GLY A 205 49.89 0.89 3.54
N GLY A 206 49.38 2.09 3.83
CA GLY A 206 50.12 3.35 3.68
C GLY A 206 51.08 3.69 4.83
N ALA A 207 51.07 2.90 5.92
CA ALA A 207 51.87 3.19 7.13
C ALA A 207 53.22 2.46 7.22
N THR A 208 53.61 1.70 6.19
CA THR A 208 54.91 0.99 6.16
C THR A 208 55.66 1.26 4.86
N ALA A 209 55.92 2.53 4.55
CA ALA A 209 57.04 2.85 3.67
C ALA A 209 58.33 2.71 4.50
N PRO A 210 59.26 1.79 4.14
CA PRO A 210 60.54 1.74 4.83
C PRO A 210 61.30 3.04 4.54
N LEU A 211 61.77 3.69 5.61
CA LEU A 211 62.58 4.91 5.55
C LEU A 211 63.76 4.72 4.58
N PRO A 212 64.05 5.68 3.68
CA PRO A 212 65.21 5.60 2.80
C PRO A 212 66.49 5.66 3.65
N ALA A 213 67.37 4.68 3.46
CA ALA A 213 68.70 4.67 4.06
C ALA A 213 69.48 5.90 3.59
N GLY A 214 69.93 6.72 4.53
CA GLY A 214 70.73 7.92 4.26
C GLY A 214 72.13 7.58 3.73
N PRO A 215 72.77 8.51 3.01
CA PRO A 215 74.09 8.29 2.42
C PRO A 215 75.20 8.40 3.47
N ILE A 216 76.28 7.65 3.23
CA ILE A 216 77.51 7.55 4.02
C ILE A 216 78.38 8.79 3.79
#